data_AF-A0A067PF57-F1
#
_entry.id   AF-A0A067PF57-F1
#
_cell.length_a   1.000
_cell.length_b   1.000
_cell.length_c   1.000
_cell.angle_alpha   90.00
_cell.angle_beta   90.00
_cell.angle_gamma   90.00
#
_symmetry.space_group_name_H-M   'P 1'
#
loop_
_entity.id
_entity.type
_entity.pdbx_description
1 polymer ?
#
loop_
_entity_poly.entity_id
_entity_poly.type
_entity_poly.pdbx_seq_one_letter_code
_entity_poly.pdbx_strand_id
1 'polypeptide(L)'
;MSNSTSRSNKKNTTAAVPTDTAPATPTPASKKRKTHTSEKENENVPTSDATPAGTERRVTQQANGKCPTMSQKNADLEKKLADAKEAQSRAEAAREQAERQLRKFKKIAKAKQQVHQEKAKIAHPKGQSGRANGFNLRRAMGLGSTNNTAKYLSILRTIRDLVTIARLDCQLDFHNQPPGKLAEIYQLARKKQEYLENFINNWATAEIARQFLANRRKQENKDKATRELEALGQAGDDGLDGVRAAKKQRVSGPDLQDEGEGDDEPEGEGDEDDEPEDGEGDEGEDGNEDEE
;
A
#
# COMPACT_ATOMS: atom_id res chain seq x y z
N MET A 1 -48.22 -25.88 -39.09
CA MET A 1 -46.93 -25.86 -39.83
C MET A 1 -45.95 -25.08 -38.94
N SER A 2 -45.57 -25.55 -37.76
CA SER A 2 -44.62 -26.64 -37.47
C SER A 2 -43.25 -26.39 -38.11
N ASN A 3 -42.31 -25.84 -37.35
CA ASN A 3 -40.92 -26.32 -37.32
C ASN A 3 -40.24 -25.91 -36.01
N SER A 4 -40.31 -26.86 -35.08
CA SER A 4 -39.57 -26.91 -33.82
C SER A 4 -38.21 -27.54 -34.13
N THR A 5 -37.10 -26.82 -33.90
CA THR A 5 -35.75 -27.40 -34.03
C THR A 5 -35.09 -27.46 -32.66
N SER A 6 -35.30 -28.60 -32.01
CA SER A 6 -34.52 -29.05 -30.85
C SER A 6 -33.11 -29.44 -31.30
N ARG A 7 -32.07 -28.85 -30.72
CA ARG A 7 -30.69 -29.40 -30.79
C ARG A 7 -30.22 -29.80 -29.40
N SER A 8 -30.49 -31.06 -29.08
CA SER A 8 -29.74 -31.83 -28.10
C SER A 8 -28.32 -32.03 -28.61
N ASN A 9 -27.31 -31.80 -27.76
CA ASN A 9 -26.03 -32.49 -27.94
C ASN A 9 -25.66 -33.22 -26.64
N LYS A 10 -25.59 -34.55 -26.80
CA LYS A 10 -25.39 -35.59 -25.81
C LYS A 10 -23.90 -35.91 -25.75
N LYS A 11 -23.37 -36.00 -24.52
CA LYS A 11 -22.46 -37.04 -23.98
C LYS A 11 -21.17 -37.41 -24.72
N ASN A 12 -20.09 -37.50 -23.93
CA ASN A 12 -19.02 -38.53 -23.87
C ASN A 12 -17.69 -37.84 -23.49
N THR A 13 -16.81 -38.31 -22.61
CA THR A 13 -16.49 -39.65 -22.12
C THR A 13 -15.72 -39.54 -20.80
N THR A 14 -16.09 -40.41 -19.87
CA THR A 14 -15.37 -40.83 -18.67
C THR A 14 -14.07 -41.58 -19.03
N ALA A 15 -12.94 -41.16 -18.45
CA ALA A 15 -11.79 -42.04 -18.25
C ALA A 15 -11.28 -41.84 -16.81
N ALA A 16 -11.63 -42.80 -15.97
CA ALA A 16 -11.03 -43.00 -14.67
C ALA A 16 -9.65 -43.64 -14.85
N VAL A 17 -8.64 -43.11 -14.16
CA VAL A 17 -7.37 -43.81 -13.90
C VAL A 17 -7.15 -43.75 -12.39
N PRO A 18 -7.21 -44.87 -11.67
CA PRO A 18 -6.66 -45.00 -10.33
C PRO A 18 -5.26 -45.60 -10.43
N THR A 19 -4.25 -44.92 -9.88
CA THR A 19 -3.03 -45.61 -9.44
C THR A 19 -2.41 -44.86 -8.27
N ASP A 20 -2.62 -45.50 -7.13
CA ASP A 20 -1.93 -45.37 -5.86
C ASP A 20 -0.44 -45.74 -6.05
N THR A 21 0.48 -44.83 -5.74
CA THR A 21 1.91 -45.13 -5.50
C THR A 21 2.55 -43.98 -4.72
N ALA A 22 2.48 -44.05 -3.38
CA ALA A 22 3.59 -43.63 -2.53
C ALA A 22 4.65 -44.77 -2.55
N PRO A 23 5.97 -44.52 -2.46
CA PRO A 23 6.58 -43.93 -1.25
C PRO A 23 7.85 -43.08 -1.51
N ALA A 24 8.46 -42.68 -0.39
CA ALA A 24 9.81 -42.13 -0.22
C ALA A 24 9.95 -40.60 -0.28
N THR A 25 9.80 -40.03 0.91
CA THR A 25 10.64 -38.96 1.46
C THR A 25 12.13 -39.16 1.14
N PRO A 26 12.78 -38.14 0.58
CA PRO A 26 14.12 -37.79 1.03
C PRO A 26 14.12 -36.41 1.68
N THR A 27 14.42 -36.41 2.97
CA THR A 27 14.93 -35.28 3.73
C THR A 27 16.22 -34.76 3.09
N PRO A 28 16.38 -33.44 2.87
CA PRO A 28 17.71 -32.85 2.84
C PRO A 28 17.83 -31.74 3.88
N ALA A 29 18.65 -32.06 4.87
CA ALA A 29 19.63 -31.17 5.48
C ALA A 29 19.17 -29.74 5.83
N SER A 30 18.84 -29.57 7.11
CA SER A 30 18.93 -28.32 7.85
C SER A 30 20.29 -27.64 7.66
N LYS A 31 20.44 -26.83 6.62
CA LYS A 31 21.51 -25.83 6.56
C LYS A 31 21.17 -24.73 7.57
N LYS A 32 21.81 -24.83 8.74
CA LYS A 32 21.99 -23.75 9.71
C LYS A 32 22.44 -22.50 8.96
N ARG A 33 21.49 -21.62 8.63
CA ARG A 33 21.80 -20.28 8.15
C ARG A 33 22.19 -19.47 9.37
N LYS A 34 23.51 -19.37 9.56
CA LYS A 34 24.17 -18.53 10.56
C LYS A 34 23.60 -17.11 10.41
N THR A 35 22.79 -16.70 11.38
CA THR A 35 22.35 -15.32 11.57
C THR A 35 23.61 -14.50 11.83
N HIS A 36 24.07 -13.77 10.82
CA HIS A 36 24.93 -12.61 11.02
C HIS A 36 24.05 -11.51 11.59
N THR A 37 23.79 -11.59 12.89
CA THR A 37 23.42 -10.42 13.68
C THR A 37 24.69 -9.62 13.81
N SER A 38 24.93 -8.70 12.88
CA SER A 38 25.85 -7.61 13.12
C SER A 38 25.21 -6.75 14.21
N GLU A 39 25.48 -7.11 15.46
CA GLU A 39 25.54 -6.16 16.58
C GLU A 39 26.50 -5.07 16.12
N LYS A 40 25.92 -3.99 15.60
CA LYS A 40 26.60 -2.72 15.54
C LYS A 40 26.56 -2.22 16.98
N GLU A 41 27.55 -2.67 17.75
CA GLU A 41 27.97 -2.03 18.98
C GLU A 41 28.23 -0.57 18.62
N ASN A 42 27.23 0.27 18.87
CA ASN A 42 27.40 1.70 18.85
C ASN A 42 28.02 2.03 20.21
N GLU A 43 29.31 1.72 20.33
CA GLU A 43 30.20 2.27 21.35
C GLU A 43 30.22 3.79 21.14
N ASN A 44 29.22 4.47 21.69
CA ASN A 44 29.32 5.88 21.98
C ASN A 44 30.19 6.00 23.24
N VAL A 45 31.50 5.82 23.04
CA VAL A 45 32.53 6.21 24.00
C VAL A 45 32.48 7.73 24.12
N PRO A 46 32.20 8.32 25.28
CA PRO A 46 32.52 9.72 25.50
C PRO A 46 34.05 9.83 25.55
N THR A 47 34.63 10.28 24.44
CA THR A 47 36.02 10.75 24.36
C THR A 47 36.18 11.95 25.30
N SER A 48 36.56 11.68 26.55
CA SER A 48 37.01 12.70 27.49
C SER A 48 38.46 13.04 27.20
N ASP A 49 38.66 13.95 26.24
CA ASP A 49 39.93 14.62 25.99
C ASP A 49 39.77 16.09 26.37
N ALA A 50 40.27 16.43 27.56
CA ALA A 50 40.74 17.77 27.91
C ALA A 50 41.43 17.69 29.28
N THR A 51 42.71 17.32 29.22
CA THR A 51 43.69 17.64 30.25
C THR A 51 43.87 19.16 30.30
N PRO A 52 43.81 19.79 31.49
CA PRO A 52 44.70 20.91 31.76
C PRO A 52 45.70 20.50 32.83
N ALA A 53 46.96 20.47 32.39
CA ALA A 53 48.12 20.48 33.23
C ALA A 53 48.04 21.69 34.17
N GLY A 54 47.98 21.42 35.47
CA GLY A 54 47.87 22.42 36.51
C GLY A 54 48.65 21.99 37.74
N THR A 55 49.98 22.01 37.58
CA THR A 55 50.97 22.00 38.65
C THR A 55 50.58 22.96 39.76
N GLU A 56 50.27 22.47 40.95
CA GLU A 56 50.71 23.12 42.19
C GLU A 56 51.02 22.08 43.27
N ARG A 57 52.31 22.03 43.61
CA ARG A 57 52.85 21.48 44.84
C ARG A 57 52.11 22.08 46.03
N ARG A 58 51.36 21.29 46.79
CA ARG A 58 50.99 21.68 48.16
C ARG A 58 51.57 20.71 49.17
N VAL A 59 52.58 21.27 49.82
CA VAL A 59 53.25 20.88 51.06
C VAL A 59 52.37 20.04 51.99
N THR A 60 52.89 18.86 52.27
CA THR A 60 52.60 17.95 53.37
C THR A 60 52.42 18.72 54.69
N GLN A 61 51.19 18.76 55.19
CA GLN A 61 50.93 18.95 56.62
C GLN A 61 50.37 17.63 57.15
N GLN A 62 51.24 16.89 57.83
CA GLN A 62 50.90 15.74 58.66
C GLN A 62 49.95 16.20 59.77
N ALA A 63 48.64 16.09 59.55
CA ALA A 63 47.66 16.21 60.61
C ALA A 63 47.45 14.83 61.25
N ASN A 64 47.54 14.78 62.58
CA ASN A 64 47.28 13.62 63.44
C ASN A 64 45.99 12.88 63.05
N GLY A 65 46.13 11.80 62.29
CA GLY A 65 45.03 10.92 61.90
C GLY A 65 44.56 10.11 63.10
N LYS A 66 43.48 10.56 63.73
CA LYS A 66 42.71 9.75 64.69
C LYS A 66 42.19 8.51 63.96
N CYS A 67 42.77 7.35 64.26
CA CYS A 67 42.27 6.07 63.78
C CYS A 67 40.80 5.92 64.19
N PRO A 68 39.87 5.75 63.23
CA PRO A 68 38.48 5.50 63.56
C PRO A 68 38.38 4.24 64.40
N THR A 69 37.72 4.35 65.54
CA THR A 69 37.53 3.24 66.47
C THR A 69 36.65 2.17 65.81
N MET A 70 36.85 0.89 66.17
CA MET A 70 36.10 -0.24 65.57
C MET A 70 34.57 -0.04 65.64
N SER A 71 34.08 0.67 66.66
CA SER A 71 32.68 1.04 66.81
C SER A 71 32.16 1.90 65.63
N GLN A 72 32.93 2.90 65.18
CA GLN A 72 32.54 3.74 64.04
C GLN A 72 32.45 2.94 62.73
N LYS A 73 33.37 1.99 62.53
CA LYS A 73 33.36 1.12 61.34
C LYS A 73 32.11 0.24 61.29
N ASN A 74 31.65 -0.26 62.44
CA ASN A 74 30.43 -1.07 62.50
C ASN A 74 29.18 -0.24 62.20
N ALA A 75 29.07 0.96 62.76
CA ALA A 75 27.98 1.88 62.45
C ALA A 75 27.93 2.25 60.96
N ASP A 76 29.08 2.50 60.34
CA ASP A 76 29.16 2.76 58.89
C ASP A 76 28.76 1.55 58.04
N LEU A 77 29.10 0.33 58.47
CA LEU A 77 28.70 -0.91 57.79
C LEU A 77 27.19 -1.15 57.88
N GLU A 78 26.60 -0.91 59.05
CA GLU A 78 25.15 -1.00 59.24
C GLU A 78 24.40 0.01 58.37
N LYS A 79 24.90 1.25 58.30
CA LYS A 79 24.35 2.28 57.43
C LYS A 79 24.45 1.87 55.95
N LYS A 80 25.61 1.40 55.49
CA LYS A 80 25.80 0.91 54.11
C LYS A 80 24.88 -0.26 53.79
N LEU A 81 24.63 -1.15 54.75
CA LEU A 81 23.69 -2.26 54.59
C LEU A 81 22.24 -1.77 54.46
N ALA A 82 21.85 -0.76 55.23
CA ALA A 82 20.54 -0.15 55.11
C ALA A 82 20.35 0.54 53.74
N ASP A 83 21.33 1.36 53.33
CA ASP A 83 21.32 2.07 52.05
C ASP A 83 21.29 1.09 50.86
N ALA A 84 22.06 -0.01 50.93
CA ALA A 84 22.09 -1.04 49.89
C ALA A 84 20.74 -1.78 49.78
N LYS A 85 20.09 -2.09 50.91
CA LYS A 85 18.76 -2.70 50.93
C LYS A 85 17.69 -1.77 50.36
N GLU A 86 17.76 -0.48 50.69
CA GLU A 86 16.84 0.51 50.13
C GLU A 86 17.04 0.66 48.62
N ALA A 87 18.29 0.73 48.15
CA ALA A 87 18.60 0.79 46.73
C ALA A 87 18.11 -0.46 45.97
N GLN A 88 18.23 -1.64 46.57
CA GLN A 88 17.72 -2.89 45.99
C GLN A 88 16.18 -2.88 45.86
N SER A 89 15.47 -2.45 46.90
CA SER A 89 14.00 -2.32 46.87
C SER A 89 13.53 -1.33 45.80
N ARG A 90 14.18 -0.17 45.69
CA ARG A 90 13.89 0.82 44.64
C ARG A 90 14.16 0.26 43.23
N ALA A 91 15.23 -0.49 43.04
CA ALA A 91 15.56 -1.10 41.75
C ALA A 91 14.56 -2.20 41.34
N GLU A 92 14.07 -2.99 42.29
CA GLU A 92 13.05 -4.01 42.04
C GLU A 92 11.70 -3.37 41.68
N ALA A 93 11.27 -2.33 42.42
CA ALA A 93 10.07 -1.57 42.10
C ALA A 93 10.14 -0.92 40.70
N ALA A 94 11.30 -0.38 40.31
CA ALA A 94 11.51 0.18 38.98
C ALA A 94 11.44 -0.90 37.88
N ARG A 95 12.00 -2.10 38.12
CA ARG A 95 11.90 -3.24 37.20
C ARG A 95 10.45 -3.69 37.03
N GLU A 96 9.69 -3.80 38.11
CA GLU A 96 8.28 -4.19 38.05
C GLU A 96 7.44 -3.17 37.26
N GLN A 97 7.69 -1.87 37.47
CA GLN A 97 7.03 -0.81 36.70
C GLN A 97 7.37 -0.90 35.20
N ALA A 98 8.64 -1.11 34.85
CA ALA A 98 9.06 -1.28 33.46
C ALA A 98 8.41 -2.51 32.81
N GLU A 99 8.31 -3.63 33.53
CA GLU A 99 7.65 -4.85 33.04
C GLU A 99 6.14 -4.63 32.85
N ARG A 100 5.47 -3.94 33.77
CA ARG A 100 4.06 -3.55 33.62
C ARG A 100 3.83 -2.72 32.36
N GLN A 101 4.71 -1.75 32.08
CA GLN A 101 4.63 -0.95 30.86
C GLN A 101 4.84 -1.82 29.60
N LEU A 102 5.87 -2.67 29.58
CA LEU A 102 6.11 -3.59 28.48
C LEU A 102 4.93 -4.53 28.22
N ARG A 103 4.27 -5.02 29.28
CA ARG A 103 3.07 -5.85 29.17
C ARG A 103 1.90 -5.08 28.53
N LYS A 104 1.71 -3.81 28.88
CA LYS A 104 0.71 -2.93 28.25
C LYS A 104 1.02 -2.70 26.77
N PHE A 105 2.25 -2.36 26.42
CA PHE A 105 2.67 -2.18 25.02
C PHE A 105 2.52 -3.47 24.20
N LYS A 106 2.88 -4.64 24.75
CA LYS A 106 2.67 -5.94 24.08
C LYS A 106 1.19 -6.23 23.83
N LYS A 107 0.30 -5.91 24.78
CA LYS A 107 -1.16 -6.07 24.58
C LYS A 107 -1.68 -5.17 23.47
N ILE A 108 -1.27 -3.89 23.44
CA ILE A 108 -1.66 -2.93 22.40
C ILE A 108 -1.14 -3.38 21.02
N ALA A 109 0.12 -3.81 20.94
CA ALA A 109 0.71 -4.31 19.70
C ALA A 109 -0.03 -5.55 19.17
N LYS A 110 -0.37 -6.50 20.05
CA LYS A 110 -1.13 -7.70 19.68
C LYS A 110 -2.55 -7.35 19.22
N ALA A 111 -3.24 -6.43 19.90
CA ALA A 111 -4.57 -5.97 19.52
C ALA A 111 -4.55 -5.29 18.13
N LYS A 112 -3.58 -4.41 17.87
CA LYS A 112 -3.41 -3.80 16.53
C LYS A 112 -3.16 -4.86 15.45
N GLN A 113 -2.36 -5.88 15.74
CA GLN A 113 -2.08 -6.95 14.78
C GLN A 113 -3.33 -7.80 14.48
N GLN A 114 -4.19 -8.06 15.46
CA GLN A 114 -5.46 -8.78 15.26
C GLN A 114 -6.45 -7.97 14.42
N VAL A 115 -6.58 -6.67 14.68
CA VAL A 115 -7.45 -5.77 13.89
C VAL A 115 -7.04 -5.72 12.42
N HIS A 116 -5.74 -5.85 12.11
CA HIS A 116 -5.27 -5.95 10.72
C HIS A 116 -5.54 -7.32 10.07
N GLN A 117 -5.68 -8.40 10.84
CA GLN A 117 -5.93 -9.74 10.29
C GLN A 117 -7.41 -10.00 9.98
N GLU A 118 -8.33 -9.31 10.66
CA GLU A 118 -9.78 -9.53 10.49
C GLU A 118 -10.39 -8.73 9.33
N LYS A 119 -9.66 -7.80 8.72
CA LYS A 119 -10.14 -7.13 7.50
C LYS A 119 -10.24 -8.16 6.39
N ALA A 120 -11.46 -8.55 6.05
CA ALA A 120 -11.76 -9.52 5.02
C ALA A 120 -11.01 -9.16 3.73
N LYS A 121 -10.16 -10.09 3.27
CA LYS A 121 -9.40 -9.86 2.04
C LYS A 121 -10.35 -9.86 0.85
N ILE A 122 -10.28 -8.82 0.03
CA ILE A 122 -11.14 -8.63 -1.13
C ILE A 122 -10.57 -9.47 -2.29
N ALA A 123 -11.33 -10.49 -2.69
CA ALA A 123 -10.99 -11.34 -3.83
C ALA A 123 -11.08 -10.56 -5.15
N HIS A 124 -10.34 -11.01 -6.16
CA HIS A 124 -10.40 -10.43 -7.49
C HIS A 124 -11.75 -10.76 -8.15
N PRO A 125 -12.52 -9.77 -8.61
CA PRO A 125 -13.73 -10.03 -9.39
C PRO A 125 -13.40 -10.78 -10.69
N LYS A 126 -14.38 -11.52 -11.23
CA LYS A 126 -14.24 -12.18 -12.53
C LYS A 126 -14.30 -11.14 -13.66
N GLY A 127 -13.56 -11.38 -14.74
CA GLY A 127 -13.49 -10.49 -15.91
C GLY A 127 -12.28 -9.56 -15.91
N GLN A 128 -12.22 -8.68 -16.91
CA GLN A 128 -11.18 -7.65 -17.05
C GLN A 128 -11.79 -6.27 -16.80
N SER A 129 -11.08 -5.37 -16.13
CA SER A 129 -11.63 -4.03 -15.89
C SER A 129 -11.77 -3.22 -17.20
N GLY A 130 -12.92 -2.57 -17.39
CA GLY A 130 -13.18 -1.66 -18.51
C GLY A 130 -13.55 -2.33 -19.85
N ARG A 131 -13.85 -3.63 -19.86
CA ARG A 131 -14.46 -4.33 -21.01
C ARG A 131 -15.99 -4.37 -20.87
N ALA A 132 -16.71 -4.65 -21.96
CA ALA A 132 -18.18 -4.79 -21.97
C ALA A 132 -18.67 -5.80 -20.91
N ASN A 133 -18.06 -7.00 -20.88
CA ASN A 133 -18.29 -8.03 -19.86
C ASN A 133 -17.34 -7.90 -18.64
N GLY A 134 -16.88 -6.69 -18.38
CA GLY A 134 -15.88 -6.37 -17.37
C GLY A 134 -16.47 -5.86 -16.06
N PHE A 135 -15.58 -5.50 -15.14
CA PHE A 135 -15.98 -4.84 -13.89
C PHE A 135 -15.47 -3.39 -13.84
N ASN A 136 -16.24 -2.54 -13.16
CA ASN A 136 -15.77 -1.21 -12.81
C ASN A 136 -14.78 -1.31 -11.64
N LEU A 137 -13.51 -0.95 -11.88
CA LEU A 137 -12.43 -1.08 -10.91
C LEU A 137 -12.72 -0.34 -9.60
N ARG A 138 -13.24 0.89 -9.70
CA ARG A 138 -13.56 1.71 -8.52
C ARG A 138 -14.65 1.06 -7.66
N ARG A 139 -15.70 0.52 -8.28
CA ARG A 139 -16.77 -0.21 -7.58
C ARG A 139 -16.27 -1.52 -6.97
N ALA A 140 -15.48 -2.29 -7.72
CA ALA A 140 -14.89 -3.55 -7.23
C ALA A 140 -13.91 -3.35 -6.08
N MET A 141 -13.24 -2.19 -6.02
CA MET A 141 -12.43 -1.79 -4.88
C MET A 141 -13.26 -1.34 -3.68
N GLY A 142 -14.60 -1.25 -3.75
CA GLY A 142 -15.42 -0.73 -2.65
C GLY A 142 -15.35 0.79 -2.48
N LEU A 143 -14.84 1.51 -3.49
CA LEU A 143 -14.68 2.97 -3.48
C LEU A 143 -15.69 3.67 -4.41
N GLY A 144 -16.79 3.00 -4.75
CA GLY A 144 -17.82 3.51 -5.66
C GLY A 144 -18.53 4.76 -5.15
N SER A 145 -18.69 4.90 -3.83
CA SER A 145 -19.37 6.05 -3.20
C SER A 145 -18.67 7.37 -3.50
N THR A 146 -19.45 8.46 -3.59
CA THR A 146 -18.99 9.84 -3.82
C THR A 146 -17.93 10.28 -2.80
N ASN A 147 -18.14 9.97 -1.52
CA ASN A 147 -17.21 10.29 -0.43
C ASN A 147 -15.82 9.61 -0.57
N ASN A 148 -15.73 8.54 -1.35
CA ASN A 148 -14.49 7.78 -1.56
C ASN A 148 -13.74 8.16 -2.86
N THR A 149 -14.23 9.16 -3.60
CA THR A 149 -13.61 9.61 -4.86
C THR A 149 -12.16 10.07 -4.64
N ALA A 150 -11.93 10.94 -3.66
CA ALA A 150 -10.61 11.49 -3.38
C ALA A 150 -9.58 10.40 -3.02
N LYS A 151 -10.02 9.40 -2.24
CA LYS A 151 -9.18 8.24 -1.88
C LYS A 151 -8.80 7.41 -3.09
N TYR A 152 -9.76 7.13 -3.98
CA TYR A 152 -9.48 6.41 -5.23
C TYR A 152 -8.49 7.18 -6.12
N LEU A 153 -8.68 8.49 -6.30
CA LEU A 153 -7.77 9.33 -7.09
C LEU A 153 -6.35 9.38 -6.49
N SER A 154 -6.23 9.45 -5.16
CA SER A 154 -4.95 9.39 -4.45
C SER A 154 -4.21 8.06 -4.71
N ILE A 155 -4.94 6.95 -4.68
CA ILE A 155 -4.40 5.62 -5.01
C ILE A 155 -3.93 5.56 -6.47
N LEU A 156 -4.76 6.03 -7.41
CA LEU A 156 -4.39 6.07 -8.83
C LEU A 156 -3.10 6.87 -9.04
N ARG A 157 -3.03 8.08 -8.50
CA ARG A 157 -1.85 8.94 -8.59
C ARG A 157 -0.61 8.24 -8.05
N THR A 158 -0.71 7.70 -6.84
CA THR A 158 0.41 6.98 -6.19
C THR A 158 0.95 5.85 -7.06
N ILE A 159 0.07 5.02 -7.63
CA ILE A 159 0.49 3.87 -8.45
C ILE A 159 1.11 4.35 -9.77
N ARG A 160 0.53 5.36 -10.43
CA ARG A 160 1.08 5.95 -11.66
C ARG A 160 2.48 6.53 -11.44
N ASP A 161 2.67 7.22 -10.32
CA ASP A 161 3.98 7.77 -9.92
C ASP A 161 4.98 6.63 -9.71
N LEU A 162 4.60 5.56 -9.01
CA LEU A 162 5.45 4.38 -8.79
C LEU A 162 5.82 3.67 -10.10
N VAL A 163 4.86 3.49 -11.01
CA VAL A 163 5.12 2.89 -12.34
C VAL A 163 6.11 3.74 -13.13
N THR A 164 5.99 5.07 -13.05
CA THR A 164 6.90 6.01 -13.72
C THR A 164 8.30 5.97 -13.10
N ILE A 165 8.41 5.96 -11.76
CA ILE A 165 9.69 5.87 -11.03
C ILE A 165 10.40 4.54 -11.33
N ALA A 166 9.66 3.43 -11.37
CA ALA A 166 10.21 2.11 -11.70
C ALA A 166 10.65 1.99 -13.16
N ARG A 167 10.30 2.96 -14.02
CA ARG A 167 10.58 2.96 -15.46
C ARG A 167 10.14 1.64 -16.11
N LEU A 168 8.86 1.29 -15.93
CA LEU A 168 8.26 0.20 -16.71
C LEU A 168 8.15 0.63 -18.17
N ASP A 169 8.37 -0.32 -19.07
CA ASP A 169 8.28 -0.07 -20.51
C ASP A 169 6.83 -0.15 -20.95
N CYS A 170 6.26 0.94 -21.46
CA CYS A 170 4.86 0.94 -21.89
C CYS A 170 4.63 0.26 -23.25
N GLN A 171 5.70 0.01 -24.03
CA GLN A 171 5.60 -0.73 -25.28
C GLN A 171 5.42 -2.24 -25.04
N LEU A 172 5.90 -2.75 -23.91
CA LEU A 172 5.72 -4.14 -23.50
C LEU A 172 4.36 -4.38 -22.84
N ASP A 173 3.79 -5.56 -23.07
CA ASP A 173 2.60 -6.02 -22.36
C ASP A 173 2.84 -6.18 -20.87
N PHE A 174 1.78 -6.00 -20.08
CA PHE A 174 1.86 -6.04 -18.62
C PHE A 174 2.45 -7.36 -18.10
N HIS A 175 2.14 -8.49 -18.76
CA HIS A 175 2.66 -9.81 -18.41
C HIS A 175 4.15 -9.98 -18.74
N ASN A 176 4.68 -9.18 -19.67
CA ASN A 176 6.08 -9.21 -20.10
C ASN A 176 6.96 -8.21 -19.35
N GLN A 177 6.41 -7.50 -18.36
CA GLN A 177 7.18 -6.58 -17.54
C GLN A 177 8.15 -7.33 -16.61
N PRO A 178 9.31 -6.74 -16.26
CA PRO A 178 10.24 -7.35 -15.32
C PRO A 178 9.56 -7.63 -13.96
N PRO A 179 9.48 -8.91 -13.51
CA PRO A 179 8.72 -9.27 -12.31
C PRO A 179 9.29 -8.63 -11.03
N GLY A 180 10.61 -8.39 -10.99
CA GLY A 180 11.25 -7.69 -9.88
C GLY A 180 10.74 -6.26 -9.67
N LYS A 181 10.53 -5.52 -10.77
CA LYS A 181 9.99 -4.15 -10.71
C LYS A 181 8.52 -4.13 -10.29
N LEU A 182 7.72 -5.07 -10.80
CA LEU A 182 6.32 -5.22 -10.38
C LEU A 182 6.23 -5.53 -8.88
N ALA A 183 7.06 -6.43 -8.38
CA ALA A 183 7.12 -6.77 -6.96
C ALA A 183 7.47 -5.55 -6.09
N GLU A 184 8.43 -4.72 -6.52
CA GLU A 184 8.79 -3.47 -5.86
C GLU A 184 7.63 -2.48 -5.82
N ILE A 185 6.95 -2.27 -6.96
CA ILE A 185 5.76 -1.42 -7.05
C ILE A 185 4.68 -1.90 -6.07
N TYR A 186 4.41 -3.21 -6.00
CA TYR A 186 3.41 -3.75 -5.07
C TYR A 186 3.78 -3.50 -3.60
N GLN A 187 5.05 -3.66 -3.23
CA GLN A 187 5.51 -3.40 -1.87
C GLN A 187 5.41 -1.92 -1.50
N LEU A 188 5.86 -1.03 -2.40
CA LEU A 188 5.81 0.41 -2.17
C LEU A 188 4.37 0.94 -2.17
N ALA A 189 3.50 0.40 -3.01
CA ALA A 189 2.09 0.77 -3.05
C ALA A 189 1.38 0.44 -1.73
N ARG A 190 1.60 -0.76 -1.16
CA ARG A 190 1.05 -1.14 0.16
C ARG A 190 1.55 -0.21 1.28
N LYS A 191 2.85 0.10 1.28
CA LYS A 191 3.44 1.01 2.27
C LYS A 191 2.87 2.43 2.19
N LYS A 192 2.61 2.96 0.99
CA LYS A 192 2.08 4.31 0.79
C LYS A 192 0.56 4.40 0.96
N GLN A 193 -0.15 3.31 0.69
CA GLN A 193 -1.61 3.24 0.67
C GLN A 193 -2.03 1.95 1.40
N GLU A 194 -2.15 2.01 2.73
CA GLU A 194 -2.50 0.85 3.57
C GLU A 194 -3.78 0.14 3.11
N TYR A 195 -4.69 0.87 2.47
CA TYR A 195 -5.91 0.32 1.89
C TYR A 195 -5.65 -0.81 0.89
N LEU A 196 -4.52 -0.78 0.18
CA LEU A 196 -4.17 -1.77 -0.82
C LEU A 196 -3.77 -3.13 -0.23
N GLU A 197 -3.49 -3.21 1.08
CA GLU A 197 -3.17 -4.46 1.76
C GLU A 197 -4.35 -5.43 1.82
N ASN A 198 -5.57 -4.92 1.69
CA ASN A 198 -6.79 -5.71 1.76
C ASN A 198 -7.04 -6.55 0.49
N PHE A 199 -6.33 -6.33 -0.61
CA PHE A 199 -6.59 -7.00 -1.89
C PHE A 199 -5.71 -8.24 -2.08
N ILE A 200 -6.33 -9.39 -2.36
CA ILE A 200 -5.62 -10.65 -2.57
C ILE A 200 -4.69 -10.52 -3.79
N ASN A 201 -3.45 -10.98 -3.66
CA ASN A 201 -2.45 -10.98 -4.73
C ASN A 201 -2.19 -9.60 -5.38
N ASN A 202 -2.53 -8.49 -4.70
CA ASN A 202 -2.36 -7.13 -5.21
C ASN A 202 -3.09 -6.87 -6.54
N TRP A 203 -4.23 -7.53 -6.77
CA TRP A 203 -4.95 -7.43 -8.04
C TRP A 203 -5.32 -5.98 -8.38
N ALA A 204 -5.73 -5.19 -7.37
CA ALA A 204 -6.10 -3.79 -7.58
C ALA A 204 -4.92 -2.95 -8.10
N THR A 205 -3.74 -3.14 -7.52
CA THR A 205 -2.52 -2.45 -7.98
C THR A 205 -2.13 -2.89 -9.39
N ALA A 206 -2.26 -4.18 -9.69
CA ALA A 206 -1.96 -4.73 -11.02
C ALA A 206 -2.90 -4.17 -12.10
N GLU A 207 -4.21 -4.08 -11.83
CA GLU A 207 -5.18 -3.50 -12.78
C GLU A 207 -4.91 -2.02 -13.05
N ILE A 208 -4.64 -1.21 -12.01
CA ILE A 208 -4.33 0.21 -12.18
C ILE A 208 -3.06 0.40 -13.02
N ALA A 209 -2.01 -0.37 -12.73
CA ALA A 209 -0.76 -0.33 -13.49
C ALA A 209 -0.96 -0.76 -14.94
N ARG A 210 -1.75 -1.82 -15.18
CA ARG A 210 -2.09 -2.30 -16.53
C ARG A 210 -2.83 -1.24 -17.34
N GLN A 211 -3.89 -0.64 -16.78
CA GLN A 211 -4.64 0.43 -17.43
C GLN A 211 -3.75 1.64 -17.77
N PHE A 212 -2.88 2.04 -16.84
CA PHE A 212 -1.97 3.15 -17.07
C PHE A 212 -0.98 2.88 -18.21
N LEU A 213 -0.36 1.71 -18.25
CA LEU A 213 0.57 1.34 -19.34
C LEU A 213 -0.13 1.24 -20.69
N ALA A 214 -1.34 0.66 -20.74
CA ALA A 214 -2.13 0.58 -21.96
C ALA A 214 -2.50 1.97 -22.51
N ASN A 215 -2.96 2.88 -21.64
CA ASN A 215 -3.29 4.25 -22.04
C ASN A 215 -2.05 5.01 -22.52
N ARG A 216 -0.91 4.84 -21.84
CA ARG A 216 0.36 5.46 -22.25
C ARG A 216 0.82 4.95 -23.60
N ARG A 217 0.72 3.64 -23.86
CA ARG A 217 1.03 3.05 -25.18
C ARG A 217 0.15 3.64 -26.28
N LYS A 218 -1.17 3.75 -26.04
CA LYS A 218 -2.11 4.37 -26.98
C LYS A 218 -1.73 5.81 -27.30
N GLN A 219 -1.35 6.58 -26.28
CA GLN A 219 -0.90 7.97 -26.46
C GLN A 219 0.39 8.04 -27.29
N GLU A 220 1.40 7.24 -26.97
CA GLU A 220 2.66 7.24 -27.70
C GLU A 220 2.48 6.82 -29.18
N ASN A 221 1.58 5.87 -29.45
CA ASN A 221 1.26 5.48 -30.84
C ASN A 221 0.54 6.61 -31.59
N LYS A 222 -0.38 7.32 -30.92
CA LYS A 222 -1.03 8.50 -31.49
C LYS A 222 -0.01 9.58 -31.81
N ASP A 223 0.90 9.89 -30.89
CA ASP A 223 1.93 10.92 -31.07
C ASP A 223 2.91 10.56 -32.21
N LYS A 224 3.25 9.28 -32.37
CA LYS A 224 4.05 8.79 -33.50
C LYS A 224 3.33 8.98 -34.83
N ALA A 225 2.05 8.60 -34.92
CA ALA A 225 1.26 8.76 -36.14
C ALA A 225 1.11 10.24 -36.53
N THR A 226 0.89 11.13 -35.56
CA THR A 226 0.84 12.58 -35.82
C THR A 226 2.17 13.09 -36.37
N ARG A 227 3.30 12.68 -35.78
CA ARG A 227 4.63 13.10 -36.26
C ARG A 227 4.97 12.58 -37.64
N GLU A 228 4.54 11.36 -37.97
CA GLU A 228 4.72 10.79 -39.31
C GLU A 228 3.91 11.55 -40.36
N LEU A 229 2.67 11.94 -40.03
CA LEU A 229 1.82 12.74 -40.90
C LEU A 229 2.36 14.16 -41.09
N GLU A 230 2.88 14.79 -40.03
CA GLU A 230 3.58 16.09 -40.12
C GLU A 230 4.83 16.01 -41.00
N ALA A 231 5.63 14.94 -40.87
CA ALA A 231 6.83 14.73 -41.67
C ALA A 231 6.54 14.56 -43.17
N LEU A 232 5.40 13.94 -43.53
CA LEU A 232 4.96 13.80 -44.92
C LEU A 232 4.31 15.08 -45.47
N GLY A 233 3.63 15.85 -44.62
CA GLY A 233 2.97 17.11 -45.00
C GLY A 233 3.93 18.29 -45.18
N GLN A 234 5.13 18.23 -44.62
CA GLN A 234 6.12 19.31 -44.67
C GLN A 234 6.95 19.35 -45.97
N ALA A 235 6.61 18.50 -46.96
CA ALA A 235 7.24 18.46 -48.28
C ALA A 235 6.46 19.22 -49.38
N GLY A 236 5.45 20.04 -49.05
CA GLY A 236 4.58 20.64 -50.07
C GLY A 236 3.90 21.97 -49.74
N ASP A 237 4.43 22.80 -48.84
CA ASP A 237 3.87 24.15 -48.56
C ASP A 237 4.81 25.28 -49.02
N ASP A 238 5.31 25.15 -50.26
CA ASP A 238 5.91 26.27 -50.98
C ASP A 238 4.82 26.94 -51.82
N GLY A 239 3.89 27.65 -51.15
CA GLY A 239 3.24 28.81 -51.77
C GLY A 239 1.75 28.73 -52.05
N LEU A 240 0.91 28.61 -51.03
CA LEU A 240 -0.47 29.14 -51.09
C LEU A 240 -0.81 29.94 -49.83
N ASP A 241 -0.09 31.06 -49.68
CA ASP A 241 -0.48 32.18 -48.83
C ASP A 241 -1.82 32.75 -49.33
N GLY A 242 -2.91 32.43 -48.63
CA GLY A 242 -4.08 33.32 -48.62
C GLY A 242 -5.44 32.68 -48.83
N VAL A 243 -5.92 31.85 -47.90
CA VAL A 243 -7.36 31.83 -47.55
C VAL A 243 -7.55 31.50 -46.07
N ARG A 244 -7.03 32.35 -45.18
CA ARG A 244 -7.21 32.21 -43.72
C ARG A 244 -8.39 33.03 -43.22
N ALA A 245 -9.60 32.77 -43.72
CA ALA A 245 -10.84 33.29 -43.13
C ALA A 245 -12.08 32.66 -43.80
N ALA A 246 -12.56 31.52 -43.30
CA ALA A 246 -13.98 31.22 -43.14
C ALA A 246 -14.22 29.74 -42.79
N LYS A 247 -15.29 29.53 -42.02
CA LYS A 247 -16.02 28.25 -41.84
C LYS A 247 -15.44 27.21 -40.89
N LYS A 248 -15.74 27.46 -39.61
CA LYS A 248 -16.55 26.51 -38.82
C LYS A 248 -17.85 26.22 -39.59
N GLN A 249 -17.84 25.23 -40.47
CA GLN A 249 -19.05 24.58 -40.94
C GLN A 249 -18.88 23.10 -40.61
N ARG A 250 -19.61 22.64 -39.59
CA ARG A 250 -19.88 21.22 -39.35
C ARG A 250 -20.63 20.72 -40.57
N VAL A 251 -19.89 20.29 -41.59
CA VAL A 251 -20.46 19.57 -42.73
C VAL A 251 -20.45 18.11 -42.34
N SER A 252 -21.63 17.66 -41.93
CA SER A 252 -22.04 16.28 -42.05
C SER A 252 -21.87 15.83 -43.50
N GLY A 253 -21.19 14.71 -43.71
CA GLY A 253 -21.17 13.97 -44.96
C GLY A 253 -19.92 13.08 -45.11
N PRO A 254 -19.96 12.05 -45.96
CA PRO A 254 -21.03 11.10 -46.22
C PRO A 254 -20.66 9.68 -45.77
N ASP A 255 -21.70 8.90 -45.56
CA ASP A 255 -21.76 7.43 -45.60
C ASP A 255 -20.58 6.76 -46.36
N LEU A 256 -19.56 6.36 -45.60
CA LEU A 256 -18.66 5.28 -45.99
C LEU A 256 -19.10 4.07 -45.17
N GLN A 257 -19.91 3.23 -45.82
CA GLN A 257 -20.19 1.86 -45.41
C GLN A 257 -18.86 1.11 -45.35
N ASP A 258 -18.26 1.08 -44.16
CA ASP A 258 -17.32 0.03 -43.77
C ASP A 258 -18.13 -0.98 -42.97
N GLU A 259 -18.51 -2.05 -43.66
CA GLU A 259 -19.21 -3.18 -43.07
C GLU A 259 -18.24 -3.97 -42.19
N GLY A 260 -18.29 -3.74 -40.89
CA GLY A 260 -17.42 -4.45 -39.95
C GLY A 260 -17.76 -4.23 -38.48
N GLU A 261 -18.48 -5.20 -37.93
CA GLU A 261 -18.66 -5.51 -36.50
C GLU A 261 -19.81 -4.78 -35.78
N GLY A 262 -20.90 -5.53 -35.60
CA GLY A 262 -22.11 -5.15 -34.88
C GLY A 262 -21.84 -4.81 -33.41
N ASP A 263 -22.21 -3.58 -33.08
CA ASP A 263 -22.39 -3.07 -31.73
C ASP A 263 -23.91 -3.07 -31.48
N ASP A 264 -24.44 -4.19 -30.97
CA ASP A 264 -25.76 -4.23 -30.35
C ASP A 264 -25.67 -3.44 -29.04
N GLU A 265 -25.83 -2.11 -29.13
CA GLU A 265 -26.20 -1.28 -27.98
C GLU A 265 -27.69 -1.51 -27.68
N PRO A 266 -28.07 -2.11 -26.54
CA PRO A 266 -29.45 -2.04 -26.10
C PRO A 266 -29.71 -0.62 -25.57
N GLU A 267 -30.48 0.16 -26.32
CA GLU A 267 -31.17 1.34 -25.82
C GLU A 267 -32.12 0.92 -24.69
N GLY A 268 -31.60 0.97 -23.46
CA GLY A 268 -32.39 0.85 -22.25
C GLY A 268 -32.94 2.22 -21.90
N GLU A 269 -34.11 2.53 -22.45
CA GLU A 269 -35.04 3.50 -21.88
C GLU A 269 -35.39 3.02 -20.47
N GLY A 270 -34.82 3.71 -19.47
CA GLY A 270 -35.01 3.41 -18.06
C GLY A 270 -35.60 4.62 -17.36
N ASP A 271 -36.91 4.53 -17.14
CA ASP A 271 -37.81 5.33 -16.31
C ASP A 271 -37.17 6.44 -15.46
N GLU A 272 -37.66 7.65 -15.73
CA GLU A 272 -37.64 8.80 -14.83
C GLU A 272 -38.58 8.53 -13.66
N ASP A 273 -38.12 7.78 -12.65
CA ASP A 273 -38.80 7.72 -11.36
C ASP A 273 -38.50 9.00 -10.57
N ASP A 274 -39.45 9.91 -10.74
CA ASP A 274 -39.81 11.10 -9.96
C ASP A 274 -39.86 10.73 -8.45
N GLU A 275 -38.80 11.04 -7.69
CA GLU A 275 -38.85 10.99 -6.22
C GLU A 275 -39.21 12.36 -5.65
N PRO A 276 -40.31 12.47 -4.86
CA PRO A 276 -40.80 13.74 -4.36
C PRO A 276 -39.92 14.35 -3.27
N GLU A 277 -39.85 15.68 -3.37
CA GLU A 277 -39.34 16.64 -2.38
C GLU A 277 -40.37 16.79 -1.24
N ASP A 278 -40.17 16.13 -0.12
CA ASP A 278 -40.91 16.43 1.11
C ASP A 278 -40.26 15.85 2.37
N GLY A 279 -39.68 16.73 3.19
CA GLY A 279 -39.11 16.35 4.47
C GLY A 279 -38.56 17.52 5.28
N GLU A 280 -39.26 18.67 5.29
CA GLU A 280 -39.07 19.67 6.34
C GLU A 280 -39.60 19.09 7.67
N GLY A 281 -38.69 18.77 8.57
CA GLY A 281 -38.98 18.46 9.97
C GLY A 281 -37.66 18.43 10.72
N ASP A 282 -37.52 19.00 11.89
CA ASP A 282 -38.45 19.65 12.81
C ASP A 282 -37.49 20.29 13.83
N GLU A 283 -37.58 21.61 14.02
CA GLU A 283 -36.75 22.32 14.98
C GLU A 283 -37.29 22.03 16.39
N GLY A 284 -36.90 20.87 16.93
CA GLY A 284 -37.10 20.49 18.32
C GLY A 284 -36.16 21.27 19.24
N GLU A 285 -36.55 22.50 19.52
CA GLU A 285 -36.27 23.25 20.73
C GLU A 285 -36.80 22.44 21.93
N ASP A 286 -35.93 21.98 22.83
CA ASP A 286 -36.36 21.68 24.21
C ASP A 286 -35.16 21.71 25.16
N GLY A 287 -35.31 22.60 26.13
CA GLY A 287 -34.30 22.94 27.12
C GLY A 287 -33.98 21.81 28.09
N ASN A 288 -32.84 21.97 28.74
CA ASN A 288 -32.72 21.52 30.11
C ASN A 288 -31.96 22.60 30.88
N GLU A 289 -32.75 23.48 31.49
CA GLU A 289 -32.38 24.25 32.66
C GLU A 289 -32.09 23.28 33.82
N ASP A 290 -31.18 23.71 34.70
CA ASP A 290 -31.20 23.47 36.15
C ASP A 290 -31.05 22.03 36.70
N GLU A 291 -29.97 21.78 37.44
CA GLU A 291 -29.98 21.74 38.92
C GLU A 291 -28.62 21.27 39.49
N GLU A 292 -28.12 22.08 40.45
CA GLU A 292 -27.09 21.85 41.50
C GLU A 292 -25.57 21.78 41.16
#